data_AF-A0A969TTS7-F1
#
_entry.id   AF-A0A969TTS7-F1
#
_cell.length_a   1.000
_cell.length_b   1.000
_cell.length_c   1.000
_cell.angle_alpha   90.00
_cell.angle_beta   90.00
_cell.angle_gamma   90.00
#
_symmetry.space_group_name_H-M   'P 1'
#
loop_
_entity.id
_entity.type
_entity.pdbx_description
1 polymer ?
#
loop_
_entity_poly.entity_id
_entity_poly.type
_entity_poly.pdbx_seq_one_letter_code
_entity_poly.pdbx_strand_id
1 'polypeptide(L)'
;MNLFDILIGNQDRHGHNWQILHIEGRRVFAPLYDNGASLGWQLSEVEVESLIADEVRMNTFFKKTQVKMGMDNKETPRIKAKQVLVYICAHYKKEANTFFERLSQFDMEEYRRFLEGFPLITPERKQFLHKLIEFRKAKMEEIYRKEGV
;
A
#
# COMPACT_ATOMS: atom_id res chain seq x y z
N MET A 1 3.35 1.87 -9.03
CA MET A 1 3.45 2.76 -7.84
C MET A 1 2.16 2.74 -7.03
N ASN A 2 1.03 3.23 -7.55
CA ASN A 2 -0.21 3.34 -6.76
C ASN A 2 -0.68 2.03 -6.07
N LEU A 3 -0.62 0.87 -6.74
CA LEU A 3 -0.97 -0.41 -6.10
C LEU A 3 -0.09 -0.72 -4.89
N PHE A 4 1.21 -0.45 -4.98
CA PHE A 4 2.15 -0.59 -3.87
C PHE A 4 1.84 0.42 -2.75
N ASP A 5 1.55 1.68 -3.09
CA ASP A 5 1.18 2.71 -2.10
C ASP A 5 -0.11 2.35 -1.35
N ILE A 6 -1.08 1.72 -2.03
CA ILE A 6 -2.30 1.20 -1.38
C ILE A 6 -1.95 0.08 -0.38
N LEU A 7 -1.05 -0.84 -0.77
CA LEU A 7 -0.63 -1.97 0.07
C LEU A 7 0.04 -1.50 1.35
N ILE A 8 0.95 -0.52 1.28
CA ILE A 8 1.66 0.02 2.45
C ILE A 8 0.92 1.17 3.14
N GLY A 9 -0.19 1.64 2.56
CA GLY A 9 -0.97 2.77 3.08
C GLY A 9 -0.24 4.12 2.97
N ASN A 10 0.57 4.32 1.93
CA ASN A 10 1.24 5.59 1.67
C ASN A 10 0.23 6.60 1.10
N GLN A 11 0.09 7.75 1.77
CA GLN A 11 -0.83 8.81 1.36
C GLN A 11 -0.13 10.06 0.80
N ASP A 12 1.20 10.04 0.74
CA ASP A 12 2.01 11.21 0.38
C ASP A 12 2.93 10.99 -0.82
N ARG A 13 2.54 10.14 -1.79
CA ARG A 13 3.26 10.00 -3.06
C ARG A 13 3.06 11.24 -3.95
N HIS A 14 3.83 12.32 -3.74
CA HIS A 14 3.87 13.47 -4.65
C HIS A 14 4.97 13.33 -5.71
N GLY A 15 5.00 14.25 -6.68
CA GLY A 15 5.90 14.20 -7.84
C GLY A 15 7.40 14.21 -7.52
N HIS A 16 7.81 14.51 -6.28
CA HIS A 16 9.21 14.43 -5.86
C HIS A 16 9.55 13.09 -5.18
N ASN A 17 8.56 12.26 -4.85
CA ASN A 17 8.73 10.97 -4.17
C ASN A 17 8.86 9.80 -5.17
N TRP A 18 9.12 10.13 -6.44
CA TRP A 18 9.52 9.21 -7.49
C TRP A 18 10.19 10.02 -8.61
N GLN A 19 11.03 9.36 -9.39
CA GLN A 19 11.79 10.01 -10.46
C GLN A 19 11.87 9.11 -11.69
N ILE A 20 12.08 9.74 -12.85
CA ILE A 20 12.48 9.07 -14.09
C ILE A 20 13.96 9.34 -14.30
N LEU A 21 14.77 8.28 -14.28
CA LEU A 21 16.18 8.33 -14.57
C LEU A 21 16.41 8.22 -16.08
N HIS A 22 17.42 8.93 -16.57
CA HIS A 22 17.90 8.84 -17.93
C HIS A 22 19.27 8.14 -17.92
N ILE A 23 19.28 6.86 -18.25
CA ILE A 23 20.48 6.00 -18.20
C ILE A 23 20.72 5.46 -19.61
N GLU A 24 21.89 5.73 -20.18
CA GLU A 24 22.29 5.26 -21.52
C GLU A 24 21.24 5.56 -22.61
N GLY A 25 20.64 6.75 -22.57
CA GLY A 25 19.60 7.17 -23.52
C GLY A 25 18.22 6.55 -23.28
N ARG A 26 18.04 5.73 -22.23
CA ARG A 26 16.76 5.12 -21.86
C ARG A 26 16.14 5.82 -20.65
N ARG A 27 14.81 5.93 -20.66
CA ARG A 27 14.03 6.41 -19.51
C ARG A 27 13.60 5.22 -18.67
N VAL A 28 13.98 5.20 -17.40
CA VAL A 28 13.58 4.16 -16.44
C VAL A 28 13.05 4.80 -15.16
N PHE A 29 12.16 4.12 -14.45
CA PHE A 29 11.79 4.57 -13.11
C PHE A 29 12.96 4.38 -12.16
N ALA A 30 13.22 5.39 -11.32
CA ALA A 30 14.11 5.24 -10.17
C ALA A 30 13.56 4.16 -9.22
N PRO A 31 14.41 3.52 -8.39
CA PRO A 31 13.94 2.75 -7.26
C PRO A 31 12.95 3.57 -6.42
N LEU A 32 11.97 2.92 -5.80
CA LEU A 32 11.05 3.61 -4.91
C LEU A 32 11.81 4.09 -3.67
N TYR A 33 11.65 5.37 -3.34
CA TYR A 33 12.22 6.00 -2.17
C TYR A 33 11.15 6.83 -1.45
N ASP A 34 11.50 7.37 -0.29
CA ASP A 34 10.65 8.21 0.54
C ASP A 34 9.24 7.63 0.80
N ASN A 35 9.24 6.48 1.49
CA ASN A 35 8.04 5.76 1.91
C ASN A 35 7.71 6.02 3.39
N GLY A 36 8.34 7.02 4.02
CA GLY A 36 8.19 7.26 5.47
C GLY A 36 6.75 7.57 5.87
N ALA A 37 5.98 8.15 4.96
CA ALA A 37 4.56 8.46 5.16
C ALA A 37 3.60 7.25 5.03
N SER A 38 4.05 6.05 5.40
CA SER A 38 3.34 4.78 5.22
C SER A 38 3.17 4.01 6.52
N LEU A 39 2.58 2.81 6.46
CA LEU A 39 2.59 1.80 7.53
C LEU A 39 2.05 2.29 8.88
N GLY A 40 1.17 3.30 8.87
CA GLY A 40 0.58 3.85 10.09
C GLY A 40 1.57 4.59 10.99
N TRP A 41 2.62 5.20 10.42
CA TRP A 41 3.68 5.90 11.16
C TRP A 41 3.18 6.97 12.16
N GLN A 42 2.02 7.59 11.91
CA GLN A 42 1.43 8.62 12.78
C GLN A 42 0.60 8.04 13.93
N LEU A 43 0.31 6.74 13.92
CA LEU A 43 -0.58 6.12 14.91
C LEU A 43 0.14 6.00 16.25
N SER A 44 -0.52 6.45 17.31
CA SER A 44 -0.13 6.16 18.69
C SER A 44 -0.19 4.66 18.98
N GLU A 45 0.47 4.21 20.06
CA GLU A 45 0.38 2.80 20.50
C GLU A 45 -1.06 2.40 20.83
N VAL A 46 -1.85 3.29 21.46
CA VAL A 46 -3.26 3.04 21.76
C VAL A 46 -4.09 2.82 20.50
N GLU A 47 -3.85 3.61 19.44
CA GLU A 47 -4.50 3.41 18.14
C GLU A 47 -4.07 2.09 17.49
N VAL A 48 -2.80 1.75 17.59
CA VAL A 48 -2.25 0.48 17.10
C VAL A 48 -2.91 -0.71 17.78
N GLU A 49 -2.91 -0.76 19.12
CA GLU A 49 -3.56 -1.81 19.89
C GLU A 49 -5.04 -1.93 19.54
N SER A 50 -5.71 -0.79 19.39
CA SER A 50 -7.12 -0.77 18.98
C SER A 50 -7.34 -1.35 17.58
N LEU A 51 -6.44 -1.11 16.62
CA LEU A 51 -6.54 -1.66 15.28
C LEU A 51 -6.18 -3.15 15.24
N ILE A 52 -5.25 -3.58 16.10
CA ILE A 52 -4.95 -5.00 16.28
C ILE A 52 -6.17 -5.74 16.84
N ALA A 53 -6.84 -5.20 17.85
CA ALA A 53 -7.95 -5.87 18.53
C ALA A 53 -9.26 -5.92 17.73
N ASP A 54 -9.48 -4.96 16.81
CA ASP A 54 -10.77 -4.77 16.14
C ASP A 54 -10.63 -4.73 14.61
N GLU A 55 -11.08 -5.80 13.96
CA GLU A 55 -11.07 -5.91 12.50
C GLU A 55 -11.99 -4.88 11.81
N VAL A 56 -13.10 -4.48 12.44
CA VAL A 56 -13.99 -3.44 11.90
C VAL A 56 -13.27 -2.09 11.86
N ARG A 57 -12.48 -1.77 12.90
CA ARG A 57 -11.60 -0.59 12.90
C ARG A 57 -10.50 -0.71 11.85
N MET A 58 -9.85 -1.87 11.71
CA MET A 58 -8.86 -2.11 10.65
C MET A 58 -9.45 -1.89 9.24
N ASN A 59 -10.64 -2.41 9.00
CA ASN A 59 -11.36 -2.22 7.74
C ASN A 59 -11.73 -0.75 7.51
N THR A 60 -12.16 -0.05 8.56
CA THR A 60 -12.45 1.39 8.50
C THR A 60 -11.18 2.18 8.16
N PHE A 61 -10.04 1.82 8.76
CA PHE A 61 -8.74 2.40 8.46
C PHE A 61 -8.36 2.18 6.99
N PHE A 62 -8.54 0.96 6.46
CA PHE A 62 -8.35 0.68 5.03
C PHE A 62 -9.25 1.55 4.15
N LYS A 63 -10.57 1.57 4.40
CA LYS A 63 -11.55 2.36 3.63
C LYS A 63 -11.26 3.87 3.62
N LYS A 64 -10.65 4.40 4.70
CA LYS A 64 -10.28 5.80 4.79
C LYS A 64 -9.06 6.16 3.94
N THR A 65 -8.21 5.19 3.59
CA THR A 65 -6.98 5.39 2.80
C THR A 65 -7.25 6.14 1.50
N GLN A 66 -6.46 7.17 1.26
CA GLN A 66 -6.43 7.93 0.01
C GLN A 66 -5.04 7.84 -0.60
N VAL A 67 -4.98 7.89 -1.92
CA VAL A 67 -3.72 7.98 -2.67
C VAL A 67 -3.77 9.22 -3.57
N LYS A 68 -2.60 9.75 -3.89
CA LYS A 68 -2.45 10.85 -4.83
C LYS A 68 -2.46 10.29 -6.26
N MET A 69 -3.52 10.56 -7.01
CA MET A 69 -3.63 10.13 -8.40
C MET A 69 -4.49 11.12 -9.17
N GLY A 70 -3.93 11.78 -10.18
CA GLY A 70 -4.64 12.79 -10.99
C GLY A 70 -5.67 12.16 -11.93
N MET A 71 -6.76 11.59 -11.39
CA MET A 71 -7.89 11.12 -12.19
C MET A 71 -9.06 12.10 -12.21
N ASP A 72 -9.25 12.90 -11.15
CA ASP A 72 -10.16 14.03 -11.18
C ASP A 72 -9.35 15.29 -11.48
N ASN A 73 -9.84 16.15 -12.37
CA ASN A 73 -9.23 17.45 -12.73
C ASN A 73 -9.25 18.45 -11.54
N LYS A 74 -9.18 17.97 -10.31
CA LYS A 74 -9.14 18.76 -9.09
C LYS A 74 -7.69 19.12 -8.76
N GLU A 75 -7.52 20.32 -8.22
CA GLU A 75 -6.22 20.84 -7.79
C GLU A 75 -5.53 19.98 -6.72
N THR A 76 -6.30 19.21 -5.94
CA THR A 76 -5.79 18.28 -4.92
C THR A 76 -6.30 16.85 -5.15
N PRO A 77 -5.59 16.01 -5.92
CA PRO A 77 -6.14 14.74 -6.38
C PRO A 77 -5.94 13.63 -5.34
N ARG A 78 -6.64 13.71 -4.20
CA ARG A 78 -6.73 12.62 -3.23
C ARG A 78 -7.93 11.75 -3.53
N ILE A 79 -7.69 10.57 -4.09
CA ILE A 79 -8.73 9.61 -4.47
C ILE A 79 -8.74 8.45 -3.47
N LYS A 80 -9.91 7.91 -3.17
CA LYS A 80 -10.00 6.74 -2.28
C LYS A 80 -9.24 5.57 -2.90
N ALA A 81 -8.44 4.88 -2.09
CA ALA A 81 -7.65 3.73 -2.53
C ALA A 81 -8.50 2.67 -3.25
N LYS A 82 -9.72 2.40 -2.74
CA LYS A 82 -10.67 1.48 -3.39
C LYS A 82 -11.04 1.92 -4.81
N GLN A 83 -11.29 3.20 -5.05
CA GLN A 83 -11.66 3.71 -6.38
C GLN A 83 -10.48 3.57 -7.35
N VAL A 84 -9.27 3.93 -6.91
CA VAL A 84 -8.04 3.75 -7.70
C VAL A 84 -7.80 2.27 -8.01
N LEU A 85 -7.99 1.39 -7.04
CA LEU A 85 -7.80 -0.04 -7.22
C LEU A 85 -8.76 -0.60 -8.27
N VAL A 86 -10.06 -0.31 -8.15
CA VAL A 86 -11.09 -0.72 -9.13
C VAL A 86 -10.73 -0.21 -10.52
N TYR A 87 -10.39 1.08 -10.63
CA TYR A 87 -10.01 1.69 -11.91
C TYR A 87 -8.78 1.03 -12.55
N ILE A 88 -7.72 0.79 -11.77
CA ILE A 88 -6.51 0.13 -12.28
C ILE A 88 -6.82 -1.30 -12.72
N CYS A 89 -7.57 -2.08 -11.93
CA CYS A 89 -7.95 -3.44 -12.29
C CYS A 89 -8.79 -3.49 -13.57
N ALA A 90 -9.72 -2.55 -13.75
CA ALA A 90 -10.60 -2.51 -14.93
C ALA A 90 -9.88 -2.05 -16.21
N HIS A 91 -8.99 -1.06 -16.12
CA HIS A 91 -8.43 -0.37 -17.28
C HIS A 91 -6.96 -0.70 -17.59
N TYR A 92 -6.19 -1.19 -16.61
CA TYR A 92 -4.76 -1.50 -16.72
C TYR A 92 -4.51 -2.96 -16.34
N LYS A 93 -5.24 -3.88 -17.00
CA LYS A 93 -5.26 -5.31 -16.67
C LYS A 93 -3.86 -5.94 -16.66
N LYS A 94 -3.00 -5.58 -17.63
CA LYS A 94 -1.63 -6.12 -17.71
C LYS A 94 -0.82 -5.75 -16.48
N GLU A 95 -0.80 -4.47 -16.12
CA GLU A 95 -0.08 -3.93 -14.97
C GLU A 95 -0.64 -4.47 -13.65
N ALA A 96 -1.98 -4.57 -13.55
CA ALA A 96 -2.65 -5.17 -12.40
C ALA A 96 -2.25 -6.64 -12.24
N ASN A 97 -2.33 -7.45 -13.29
CA ASN A 97 -1.95 -8.87 -13.26
C ASN A 97 -0.49 -9.04 -12.84
N THR A 98 0.44 -8.31 -13.46
CA THR A 98 1.86 -8.37 -13.07
C THR A 98 2.08 -8.01 -11.60
N PHE A 99 1.34 -7.04 -11.07
CA PHE A 99 1.44 -6.68 -9.66
C PHE A 99 0.89 -7.78 -8.74
N PHE A 100 -0.30 -8.32 -9.03
CA PHE A 100 -0.94 -9.33 -8.20
C PHE A 100 -0.27 -10.70 -8.29
N GLU A 101 0.35 -11.05 -9.42
CA GLU A 101 1.23 -12.22 -9.57
C GLU A 101 2.46 -12.13 -8.66
N ARG A 102 3.07 -10.94 -8.54
CA ARG A 102 4.18 -10.73 -7.61
C ARG A 102 3.72 -10.69 -6.16
N LEU A 103 2.56 -10.07 -5.91
CA LEU A 103 1.99 -9.98 -4.57
C LEU A 103 1.60 -11.36 -4.03
N SER A 104 1.13 -12.28 -4.88
CA SER A 104 0.80 -13.65 -4.47
C SER A 104 2.03 -14.46 -4.06
N GLN A 105 3.21 -14.10 -4.57
CA GLN A 105 4.50 -14.68 -4.22
C GLN A 105 5.14 -14.03 -2.98
N PHE A 106 4.57 -12.96 -2.44
CA PHE A 106 5.10 -12.28 -1.26
C PHE A 106 4.96 -13.18 -0.02
N ASP A 107 6.09 -13.63 0.52
CA ASP A 107 6.15 -14.50 1.69
C ASP A 107 5.86 -13.70 2.98
N MET A 108 4.63 -13.85 3.48
CA MET A 108 4.19 -13.22 4.73
C MET A 108 4.95 -13.74 5.96
N GLU A 109 5.39 -15.00 5.94
CA GLU A 109 6.17 -15.58 7.04
C GLU A 109 7.61 -15.05 7.04
N GLU A 110 8.21 -14.88 5.87
CA GLU A 110 9.49 -14.18 5.76
C GLU A 110 9.39 -12.74 6.24
N TYR A 111 8.33 -12.03 5.85
CA TYR A 111 8.06 -10.68 6.34
C TYR A 111 7.88 -10.64 7.87
N ARG A 112 7.15 -11.60 8.46
CA ARG A 112 7.03 -11.72 9.92
C ARG A 112 8.39 -11.90 10.60
N ARG A 113 9.22 -12.82 10.10
CA ARG A 113 10.58 -13.06 10.63
C ARG A 113 11.46 -11.81 10.51
N PHE A 114 11.35 -11.08 9.41
CA PHE A 114 12.05 -9.80 9.23
C PHE A 114 11.63 -8.78 10.29
N LEU A 115 10.32 -8.62 10.54
CA LEU A 115 9.82 -7.72 11.58
C LEU A 115 10.29 -8.12 12.98
N GLU A 116 10.31 -9.41 13.29
CA GLU A 116 10.80 -9.93 14.57
C GLU A 116 12.26 -9.57 14.83
N GLY A 117 13.11 -9.66 13.80
CA GLY A 117 14.52 -9.27 13.87
C GLY A 117 14.77 -7.75 13.87
N PHE A 118 13.78 -6.92 13.55
CA PHE A 118 13.97 -5.48 13.43
C PHE A 118 14.08 -4.81 14.82
N PRO A 119 15.16 -4.06 15.11
CA PRO A 119 15.33 -3.36 16.37
C PRO A 119 14.47 -2.08 16.41
N LEU A 120 14.32 -1.47 17.60
CA LEU A 120 13.70 -0.13 17.78
C LEU A 120 12.19 -0.02 17.49
N ILE A 121 11.48 -1.14 17.31
CA ILE A 121 10.02 -1.16 17.21
C ILE A 121 9.43 -2.11 18.27
N THR A 122 8.31 -1.73 18.88
CA THR A 122 7.65 -2.50 19.94
C THR A 122 7.06 -3.81 19.39
N PRO A 123 6.88 -4.85 20.22
CA PRO A 123 6.18 -6.07 19.82
C PRO A 123 4.79 -5.79 19.23
N GLU A 124 4.05 -4.86 19.83
CA GLU A 124 2.73 -4.43 19.39
C GLU A 124 2.80 -3.80 18.00
N ARG A 125 3.80 -2.93 17.75
CA ARG A 125 4.02 -2.34 16.43
C ARG A 125 4.39 -3.39 15.39
N LYS A 126 5.21 -4.38 15.73
CA LYS A 126 5.53 -5.52 14.84
C LYS A 126 4.28 -6.30 14.47
N GLN A 127 3.45 -6.65 15.46
CA GLN A 127 2.18 -7.34 15.24
C GLN A 127 1.24 -6.52 14.35
N PHE A 128 1.14 -5.22 14.59
CA PHE A 128 0.36 -4.32 13.76
C PHE A 128 0.86 -4.29 12.32
N LEU A 129 2.16 -4.10 12.08
CA LEU A 129 2.74 -4.06 10.74
C LEU A 129 2.48 -5.35 9.95
N HIS A 130 2.57 -6.50 10.61
CA HIS A 130 2.23 -7.79 10.02
C HIS A 130 0.73 -7.83 9.63
N LYS A 131 -0.15 -7.59 10.61
CA LYS A 131 -1.61 -7.62 10.41
C LYS A 131 -2.08 -6.59 9.39
N LEU A 132 -1.44 -5.43 9.32
CA LEU A 132 -1.77 -4.35 8.40
C LEU A 132 -1.56 -4.77 6.94
N ILE A 133 -0.40 -5.33 6.64
CA ILE A 133 -0.03 -5.77 5.29
C ILE A 133 -0.87 -6.98 4.89
N GLU A 134 -1.02 -7.94 5.80
CA GLU A 134 -1.88 -9.11 5.58
C GLU A 134 -3.31 -8.70 5.23
N PHE A 135 -3.92 -7.83 6.05
CA PHE A 135 -5.28 -7.36 5.86
C PHE A 135 -5.43 -6.59 4.55
N ARG A 136 -4.50 -5.67 4.25
CA ARG A 136 -4.53 -4.89 3.00
C ARG A 136 -4.35 -5.77 1.77
N LYS A 137 -3.40 -6.70 1.80
CA LYS A 137 -3.20 -7.70 0.73
C LYS A 137 -4.49 -8.46 0.44
N ALA A 138 -5.12 -9.01 1.48
CA ALA A 138 -6.38 -9.76 1.33
C ALA A 138 -7.50 -8.90 0.73
N LYS A 139 -7.67 -7.65 1.19
CA LYS A 139 -8.68 -6.73 0.65
C LYS A 139 -8.40 -6.33 -0.80
N MET A 140 -7.13 -6.13 -1.15
CA MET A 140 -6.75 -5.80 -2.52
C MET A 140 -7.03 -6.97 -3.46
N GLU A 141 -6.68 -8.19 -3.06
CA GLU A 141 -6.94 -9.41 -3.82
C GLU A 141 -8.46 -9.69 -3.98
N GLU A 142 -9.25 -9.42 -2.93
CA GLU A 142 -10.71 -9.52 -3.00
C GLU A 142 -11.28 -8.61 -4.10
N ILE A 143 -10.81 -7.36 -4.19
CA ILE A 143 -11.24 -6.41 -5.22
C ILE A 143 -10.72 -6.84 -6.59
N TYR A 144 -9.46 -7.25 -6.68
CA TYR A 144 -8.89 -7.73 -7.94
C TYR A 144 -9.65 -8.92 -8.53
N ARG A 145 -10.06 -9.90 -7.71
CA ARG A 145 -10.87 -11.04 -8.18
C ARG A 145 -12.26 -10.64 -8.66
N LYS A 146 -12.84 -9.56 -8.12
CA LYS A 146 -14.17 -9.07 -8.52
C LYS A 146 -14.14 -8.31 -9.85
N GLU A 147 -13.09 -7.54 -10.09
CA GLU A 147 -12.94 -6.67 -11.27
C GLU A 147 -12.08 -7.28 -12.40
N GLY A 148 -11.28 -8.29 -12.07
CA GLY A 148 -10.31 -8.94 -12.96
C GLY A 148 -10.86 -10.06 -13.83
N VAL A 149 -12.19 -10.26 -13.84
CA VAL A 149 -12.91 -11.15 -14.77
C VAL A 149 -13.31 -10.35 -16.01
#